data_AF-A0A950Z0G5-F1
#
_entry.id   AF-A0A950Z0G5-F1
#
_cell.length_a   1.000
_cell.length_b   1.000
_cell.length_c   1.000
_cell.angle_alpha   90.00
_cell.angle_beta   90.00
_cell.angle_gamma   90.00
#
_symmetry.space_group_name_H-M   'P 1'
#
loop_
_entity.id
_entity.type
_entity.pdbx_description
1 polymer ?
#
loop_
_entity_poly.entity_id
_entity_poly.type
_entity_poly.pdbx_seq_one_letter_code
_entity_poly.pdbx_strand_id
1 'polypeptide(L)'
;LGSALGAHPYPMMVRDFHKVIGEEARAQALEQSGRLPDTVMACVGGGSNAIGIFYPFVADKEIRLIGIEAGGRGHKLGEHAARMSGGSPGVLHGSFSYLLQDEEGQVGLTHSVSAGLDYALIGPEHAWLHDEKRAEYVSASDADALAAAKRLAQTEGIIPALESSHAIAEAIRRAPSDAGKVYIVNVSGRGDKDIDIYRENMPELDS
;
A
#
# COMPACT_ATOMS: atom_id res chain seq x y z
N LEU A 1 -3.98 11.91 -13.28
CA LEU A 1 -3.30 11.58 -12.00
C LEU A 1 -4.34 11.58 -10.89
N GLY A 2 -4.85 10.39 -10.50
CA GLY A 2 -5.79 10.23 -9.38
C GLY A 2 -5.10 9.77 -8.09
N SER A 3 -3.81 10.08 -7.92
CA SER A 3 -3.00 9.63 -6.79
C SER A 3 -2.17 10.77 -6.22
N ALA A 4 -1.59 10.58 -5.03
CA ALA A 4 -0.82 11.58 -4.29
C ALA A 4 0.60 11.77 -4.86
N LEU A 5 0.66 12.05 -6.15
CA LEU A 5 1.86 12.14 -7.00
C LEU A 5 1.85 13.42 -7.84
N GLY A 6 2.98 13.69 -8.48
CA GLY A 6 3.14 14.75 -9.45
C GLY A 6 3.45 16.11 -8.84
N ALA A 7 3.45 17.16 -9.67
CA ALA A 7 3.81 18.50 -9.24
C ALA A 7 2.86 19.05 -8.17
N HIS A 8 3.37 19.92 -7.31
CA HIS A 8 2.53 20.75 -6.45
C HIS A 8 1.48 21.50 -7.32
N PRO A 9 0.20 21.54 -6.94
CA PRO A 9 -0.36 21.17 -5.63
C PRO A 9 -0.93 19.74 -5.50
N TYR A 10 -0.78 18.87 -6.50
CA TYR A 10 -1.51 17.60 -6.57
C TYR A 10 -1.29 16.66 -5.38
N PRO A 11 -0.05 16.38 -4.90
CA PRO A 11 0.15 15.49 -3.75
C PRO A 11 -0.61 15.94 -2.51
N MET A 12 -0.50 17.23 -2.16
CA MET A 12 -1.18 17.84 -1.02
C MET A 12 -2.70 17.82 -1.19
N MET A 13 -3.18 18.24 -2.36
CA MET A 13 -4.61 18.30 -2.65
C MET A 13 -5.26 16.91 -2.58
N VAL A 14 -4.62 15.89 -3.17
CA VAL A 14 -5.14 14.51 -3.15
C VAL A 14 -5.13 13.94 -1.73
N ARG A 15 -4.07 14.17 -0.95
CA ARG A 15 -4.06 13.81 0.47
C ARG A 15 -5.23 14.44 1.21
N ASP A 16 -5.43 15.75 1.04
CA ASP A 16 -6.48 16.47 1.78
C ASP A 16 -7.89 15.99 1.41
N PHE A 17 -8.11 15.51 0.19
CA PHE A 17 -9.36 14.84 -0.18
C PHE A 17 -9.47 13.40 0.33
N HIS A 18 -8.35 12.71 0.56
CA HIS A 18 -8.34 11.33 1.07
C HIS A 18 -8.24 11.24 2.61
N LYS A 19 -7.87 12.30 3.32
CA LYS A 19 -7.63 12.28 4.77
C LYS A 19 -8.84 11.84 5.59
N VAL A 20 -10.05 12.02 5.03
CA VAL A 20 -11.31 11.59 5.64
C VAL A 20 -11.28 10.10 6.01
N ILE A 21 -10.56 9.26 5.23
CA ILE A 21 -10.36 7.84 5.51
C ILE A 21 -9.74 7.64 6.89
N GLY A 22 -8.66 8.37 7.19
CA GLY A 22 -7.98 8.26 8.48
C GLY A 22 -8.77 8.93 9.61
N GLU A 23 -9.50 10.01 9.33
CA GLU A 23 -10.30 10.73 10.33
C GLU A 23 -11.44 9.83 10.84
N GLU A 24 -12.13 9.17 9.91
CA GLU A 24 -13.17 8.17 10.22
C GLU A 24 -12.58 6.95 10.91
N ALA A 25 -11.50 6.37 10.39
CA ALA A 25 -10.85 5.20 10.99
C ALA A 25 -10.39 5.47 12.44
N ARG A 26 -9.88 6.67 12.70
CA ARG A 26 -9.47 7.09 14.05
C ARG A 26 -10.66 7.17 15.01
N ALA A 27 -11.77 7.77 14.58
CA ALA A 27 -12.98 7.86 15.39
C ALA A 27 -13.55 6.46 15.68
N GLN A 28 -13.64 5.61 14.65
CA GLN A 28 -14.13 4.24 14.75
C GLN A 28 -13.25 3.36 15.65
N ALA A 29 -11.92 3.53 15.61
CA ALA A 29 -11.00 2.79 16.48
C ALA A 29 -11.25 3.11 17.96
N LEU A 30 -11.46 4.38 18.29
CA LEU A 30 -11.78 4.81 19.66
C LEU A 30 -13.15 4.28 20.10
N GLU A 31 -14.15 4.30 19.22
CA GLU A 31 -15.49 3.79 19.50
C GLU A 31 -15.49 2.26 19.74
N GLN A 32 -14.81 1.51 18.88
CA GLN A 32 -14.87 0.04 18.90
C GLN A 32 -13.87 -0.59 19.88
N SER A 33 -12.69 0.01 20.06
CA SER A 33 -11.62 -0.57 20.87
C SER A 33 -11.30 0.21 22.14
N GLY A 34 -11.91 1.39 22.33
CA GLY A 34 -11.64 2.28 23.47
C GLY A 34 -10.26 2.93 23.45
N ARG A 35 -9.46 2.72 22.39
CA ARG A 35 -8.09 3.22 22.25
C ARG A 35 -7.71 3.44 20.78
N LEU A 36 -6.57 4.10 20.55
CA LEU A 36 -5.98 4.20 19.22
C LEU A 36 -5.33 2.87 18.80
N PRO A 37 -5.20 2.59 17.48
CA PRO A 37 -4.56 1.38 17.00
C PRO A 37 -3.06 1.39 17.33
N ASP A 38 -2.46 0.19 17.42
CA ASP A 38 -1.02 0.04 17.52
C ASP A 38 -0.35 0.16 16.14
N THR A 39 -1.09 -0.15 15.07
CA THR A 39 -0.56 -0.17 13.70
C THR A 39 -1.63 0.15 12.66
N VAL A 40 -1.27 0.97 11.68
CA VAL A 40 -2.09 1.30 10.51
C VAL A 40 -1.33 0.88 9.25
N MET A 41 -1.97 0.08 8.41
CA MET A 41 -1.38 -0.49 7.20
C MET A 41 -2.17 -0.08 5.96
N ALA A 42 -1.47 0.15 4.85
CA ALA A 42 -2.08 0.43 3.56
C ALA A 42 -1.16 0.06 2.40
N CYS A 43 -1.73 -0.37 1.27
CA CYS A 43 -0.97 -0.62 0.06
C CYS A 43 -0.55 0.71 -0.59
N VAL A 44 0.63 0.74 -1.23
CA VAL A 44 1.22 1.95 -1.77
C VAL A 44 1.59 1.73 -3.24
N GLY A 45 0.73 2.20 -4.13
CA GLY A 45 1.08 2.49 -5.53
C GLY A 45 1.65 3.90 -5.59
N GLY A 46 0.87 4.85 -6.11
CA GLY A 46 1.19 6.28 -5.97
C GLY A 46 0.99 6.85 -4.56
N GLY A 47 0.13 6.22 -3.75
CA GLY A 47 0.05 6.47 -2.30
C GLY A 47 -1.20 7.19 -1.77
N SER A 48 -2.18 7.55 -2.60
CA SER A 48 -3.36 8.31 -2.13
C SER A 48 -4.15 7.64 -1.00
N ASN A 49 -4.45 6.34 -1.10
CA ASN A 49 -5.16 5.62 -0.03
C ASN A 49 -4.34 5.55 1.26
N ALA A 50 -3.01 5.36 1.13
CA ALA A 50 -2.12 5.20 2.25
C ALA A 50 -1.89 6.53 2.98
N ILE A 51 -1.58 7.60 2.26
CA ILE A 51 -1.44 8.91 2.89
C ILE A 51 -2.77 9.39 3.49
N GLY A 52 -3.90 9.08 2.84
CA GLY A 52 -5.23 9.37 3.36
C GLY A 52 -5.49 8.75 4.73
N ILE A 53 -5.20 7.45 4.88
CA ILE A 53 -5.39 6.78 6.17
C ILE A 53 -4.31 7.15 7.18
N PHE A 54 -3.07 7.39 6.76
CA PHE A 54 -1.95 7.70 7.66
C PHE A 54 -2.02 9.11 8.24
N TYR A 55 -2.47 10.10 7.45
CA TYR A 55 -2.30 11.52 7.78
C TYR A 55 -2.80 11.89 9.19
N PRO A 56 -3.99 11.44 9.65
CA PRO A 56 -4.48 11.77 10.99
C PRO A 56 -3.71 11.11 12.15
N PHE A 57 -2.86 10.11 11.86
CA PHE A 57 -2.02 9.42 12.84
C PHE A 57 -0.54 9.86 12.77
N VAL A 58 -0.13 10.73 11.84
CA VAL A 58 1.27 11.15 11.66
C VAL A 58 1.87 11.77 12.93
N ALA A 59 1.06 12.50 13.71
CA ALA A 59 1.48 13.10 14.97
C ALA A 59 1.60 12.07 16.13
N ASP A 60 0.85 10.97 16.06
CA ASP A 60 0.80 9.94 17.09
C ASP A 60 2.01 8.98 16.94
N LYS A 61 3.18 9.36 17.48
CA LYS A 61 4.46 8.64 17.26
C LYS A 61 4.48 7.18 17.73
N GLU A 62 3.62 6.82 18.69
CA GLU A 62 3.48 5.44 19.17
C GLU A 62 2.79 4.52 18.15
N ILE A 63 2.05 5.09 17.18
CA ILE A 63 1.32 4.33 16.17
C ILE A 63 2.23 4.02 14.99
N ARG A 64 2.44 2.73 14.71
CA ARG A 64 3.23 2.29 13.55
C ARG A 64 2.45 2.53 12.26
N LEU A 65 3.07 3.20 11.29
CA LEU A 65 2.51 3.39 9.95
C LEU A 65 3.31 2.52 8.99
N ILE A 66 2.63 1.62 8.28
CA ILE A 66 3.30 0.64 7.41
C ILE A 66 2.68 0.69 6.01
N GLY A 67 3.46 1.17 5.04
CA GLY A 67 3.13 1.13 3.62
C GLY A 67 3.60 -0.17 2.97
N ILE A 68 2.73 -0.80 2.18
CA ILE A 68 3.06 -2.04 1.47
C ILE A 68 3.13 -1.77 -0.03
N GLU A 69 4.31 -1.84 -0.62
CA GLU A 69 4.52 -1.77 -2.07
C GLU A 69 4.39 -3.15 -2.73
N ALA A 70 4.25 -3.19 -4.05
CA ALA A 70 4.21 -4.46 -4.78
C ALA A 70 5.63 -5.04 -4.94
N GLY A 71 5.86 -6.18 -4.32
CA GLY A 71 7.09 -6.97 -4.45
C GLY A 71 7.17 -7.78 -5.73
N GLY A 72 6.08 -7.84 -6.50
CA GLY A 72 6.01 -8.50 -7.80
C GLY A 72 6.40 -9.96 -7.73
N ARG A 73 7.14 -10.40 -8.76
CA ARG A 73 7.62 -11.79 -8.92
C ARG A 73 9.11 -11.95 -8.63
N GLY A 74 9.82 -10.86 -8.32
CA GLY A 74 11.24 -10.90 -7.97
C GLY A 74 11.81 -9.52 -7.64
N HIS A 75 13.08 -9.45 -7.21
CA HIS A 75 13.72 -8.22 -6.73
C HIS A 75 14.54 -7.46 -7.79
N LYS A 76 14.55 -7.93 -9.03
CA LYS A 76 15.27 -7.24 -10.11
C LYS A 76 14.41 -6.12 -10.66
N LEU A 77 15.05 -5.05 -11.13
CA LEU A 77 14.36 -4.00 -11.87
C LEU A 77 13.55 -4.62 -13.02
N GLY A 78 12.28 -4.23 -13.17
CA GLY A 78 11.33 -4.85 -14.09
C GLY A 78 10.48 -5.99 -13.50
N GLU A 79 10.79 -6.48 -12.30
CA GLU A 79 10.12 -7.64 -11.70
C GLU A 79 9.30 -7.30 -10.43
N HIS A 80 9.30 -6.03 -10.02
CA HIS A 80 8.54 -5.48 -8.90
C HIS A 80 8.16 -4.01 -9.13
N ALA A 81 7.36 -3.46 -8.22
CA ALA A 81 7.09 -2.03 -8.10
C ALA A 81 7.37 -1.48 -6.69
N ALA A 82 8.32 -2.08 -5.96
CA ALA A 82 8.81 -1.59 -4.67
C ALA A 82 9.91 -0.51 -4.81
N ARG A 83 9.56 0.77 -4.65
CA ARG A 83 10.47 1.92 -4.86
C ARG A 83 11.40 2.16 -3.67
N MET A 84 10.95 1.92 -2.44
CA MET A 84 11.76 2.24 -1.25
C MET A 84 12.93 1.28 -1.07
N SER A 85 12.79 0.03 -1.50
CA SER A 85 13.84 -0.99 -1.38
C SER A 85 14.69 -1.16 -2.64
N GLY A 86 14.13 -0.94 -3.83
CA GLY A 86 14.82 -1.16 -5.11
C GLY A 86 15.02 0.08 -5.97
N GLY A 87 14.55 1.25 -5.52
CA GLY A 87 14.65 2.51 -6.25
C GLY A 87 15.68 3.48 -5.65
N SER A 88 15.73 4.67 -6.23
CA SER A 88 16.59 5.76 -5.78
C SER A 88 15.89 7.12 -5.98
N PRO A 89 16.32 8.19 -5.29
CA PRO A 89 15.76 9.51 -5.48
C PRO A 89 15.95 10.04 -6.91
N GLY A 90 14.92 10.68 -7.46
CA GLY A 90 14.97 11.33 -8.77
C GLY A 90 13.66 12.04 -9.11
N VAL A 91 13.55 12.52 -10.35
CA VAL A 91 12.41 13.33 -10.79
C VAL A 91 11.61 12.58 -11.86
N LEU A 92 10.34 12.31 -11.58
CA LEU A 92 9.41 11.78 -12.57
C LEU A 92 8.02 12.42 -12.38
N HIS A 93 7.35 12.68 -13.51
CA HIS A 93 6.00 13.24 -13.58
C HIS A 93 5.78 14.52 -12.73
N GLY A 94 6.83 15.33 -12.54
CA GLY A 94 6.76 16.63 -11.87
C GLY A 94 7.02 16.61 -10.36
N SER A 95 7.45 15.49 -9.78
CA SER A 95 7.85 15.40 -8.37
C SER A 95 9.23 14.78 -8.19
N PHE A 96 10.00 15.30 -7.23
CA PHE A 96 11.20 14.64 -6.70
C PHE A 96 10.80 13.65 -5.60
N SER A 97 11.12 12.38 -5.79
CA SER A 97 10.78 11.29 -4.86
C SER A 97 11.62 10.05 -5.18
N TYR A 98 11.34 8.91 -4.53
CA TYR A 98 11.93 7.62 -4.89
C TYR A 98 11.26 7.05 -6.14
N LEU A 99 12.06 6.63 -7.11
CA LEU A 99 11.60 5.89 -8.27
C LEU A 99 12.51 4.72 -8.63
N LEU A 100 11.96 3.78 -9.37
CA LEU A 100 12.70 2.70 -10.03
C LEU A 100 13.34 3.26 -11.30
N GLN A 101 14.66 3.30 -11.32
CA GLN A 101 15.47 3.80 -12.44
C GLN A 101 16.79 3.04 -12.54
N ASP A 102 17.38 3.01 -13.73
CA ASP A 102 18.70 2.43 -13.94
C ASP A 102 19.83 3.41 -13.58
N GLU A 103 21.08 2.97 -13.77
CA GLU A 103 22.28 3.76 -13.44
C GLU A 103 22.42 5.04 -14.29
N GLU A 104 21.76 5.11 -15.45
CA GLU A 104 21.72 6.28 -16.33
C GLU A 104 20.54 7.21 -16.01
N GLY A 105 19.72 6.87 -15.00
CA GLY A 105 18.53 7.61 -14.61
C GLY A 105 17.34 7.40 -15.55
N GLN A 106 17.35 6.36 -16.39
CA GLN A 106 16.18 6.00 -17.18
C GLN A 106 15.15 5.31 -16.29
N VAL A 107 13.87 5.65 -16.48
CA VAL A 107 12.78 5.03 -15.72
C VAL A 107 12.74 3.53 -16.01
N GLY A 108 12.84 2.74 -14.95
CA GLY A 108 12.80 1.29 -15.04
C GLY A 108 11.39 0.77 -15.31
N LEU A 109 11.31 -0.41 -15.93
CA LEU A 109 10.07 -1.17 -16.00
C LEU A 109 9.67 -1.67 -14.61
N THR A 110 8.40 -1.99 -14.45
CA THR A 110 7.82 -2.51 -13.21
C THR A 110 6.99 -3.76 -13.48
N HIS A 111 6.68 -4.48 -12.40
CA HIS A 111 5.74 -5.60 -12.44
C HIS A 111 4.96 -5.69 -11.13
N SER A 112 3.66 -5.93 -11.25
CA SER A 112 2.81 -6.45 -10.19
C SER A 112 1.60 -7.14 -10.82
N VAL A 113 1.08 -8.17 -10.13
CA VAL A 113 -0.24 -8.74 -10.44
C VAL A 113 -1.37 -7.70 -10.26
N SER A 114 -1.12 -6.64 -9.48
CA SER A 114 -2.06 -5.57 -9.23
C SER A 114 -1.74 -4.33 -10.07
N ALA A 115 -2.58 -4.06 -11.07
CA ALA A 115 -2.41 -2.89 -11.95
C ALA A 115 -2.34 -1.55 -11.21
N GLY A 116 -3.05 -1.39 -10.09
CA GLY A 116 -3.02 -0.15 -9.30
C GLY A 116 -1.73 0.09 -8.51
N LEU A 117 -0.89 -0.93 -8.33
CA LEU A 117 0.42 -0.81 -7.67
C LEU A 117 1.60 -0.80 -8.65
N ASP A 118 1.37 -1.21 -9.90
CA ASP A 118 2.37 -1.33 -10.96
C ASP A 118 2.80 0.05 -11.50
N TYR A 119 3.61 0.75 -10.70
CA TYR A 119 4.03 2.12 -10.99
C TYR A 119 5.41 2.43 -10.41
N ALA A 120 6.23 3.13 -11.17
CA ALA A 120 7.66 3.30 -10.91
C ALA A 120 8.01 4.37 -9.87
N LEU A 121 7.09 5.25 -9.46
CA LEU A 121 7.36 6.40 -8.58
C LEU A 121 6.41 6.43 -7.38
N ILE A 122 6.92 6.75 -6.20
CA ILE A 122 6.10 6.89 -4.99
C ILE A 122 5.83 8.37 -4.65
N GLY A 123 4.70 8.65 -3.99
CA GLY A 123 4.33 10.01 -3.57
C GLY A 123 5.43 10.69 -2.74
N PRO A 124 5.73 11.99 -2.98
CA PRO A 124 6.82 12.68 -2.29
C PRO A 124 6.60 12.77 -0.76
N GLU A 125 5.35 12.79 -0.30
CA GLU A 125 5.06 12.77 1.14
C GLU A 125 5.34 11.40 1.77
N HIS A 126 5.22 10.31 1.01
CA HIS A 126 5.63 8.99 1.47
C HIS A 126 7.15 8.89 1.57
N ALA A 127 7.89 9.44 0.60
CA ALA A 127 9.35 9.57 0.67
C ALA A 127 9.79 10.35 1.91
N TRP A 128 9.16 11.50 2.17
CA TRP A 128 9.43 12.27 3.39
C TRP A 128 9.13 11.48 4.67
N LEU A 129 7.99 10.78 4.75
CA LEU A 129 7.66 9.94 5.91
C LEU A 129 8.64 8.78 6.12
N HIS A 130 9.19 8.21 5.04
CA HIS A 130 10.24 7.20 5.09
C HIS A 130 11.54 7.77 5.66
N ASP A 131 11.99 8.90 5.12
CA ASP A 131 13.27 9.52 5.50
C ASP A 131 13.27 9.99 6.95
N GLU A 132 12.14 10.51 7.42
CA GLU A 132 11.89 10.87 8.82
C GLU A 132 11.67 9.65 9.73
N LYS A 133 11.73 8.43 9.19
CA LYS A 133 11.45 7.16 9.88
C LYS A 133 10.08 7.16 10.57
N ARG A 134 9.14 7.95 10.05
CA ARG A 134 7.79 8.03 10.59
C ARG A 134 6.93 6.88 10.05
N ALA A 135 7.15 6.45 8.82
CA ALA A 135 6.49 5.29 8.24
C ALA A 135 7.51 4.25 7.77
N GLU A 136 7.20 2.98 7.97
CA GLU A 136 7.93 1.84 7.45
C GLU A 136 7.35 1.47 6.07
N TYR A 137 8.20 1.13 5.11
CA TYR A 137 7.75 0.62 3.81
C TYR A 137 8.34 -0.76 3.57
N VAL A 138 7.45 -1.71 3.27
CA VAL A 138 7.78 -3.09 2.96
C VAL A 138 7.11 -3.49 1.66
N SER A 139 7.35 -4.72 1.20
CA SER A 139 6.73 -5.26 -0.01
C SER A 139 6.09 -6.61 0.24
N ALA A 140 4.99 -6.88 -0.44
CA ALA A 140 4.37 -8.21 -0.54
C ALA A 140 4.49 -8.73 -1.97
N SER A 141 4.83 -10.01 -2.15
CA SER A 141 4.91 -10.60 -3.50
C SER A 141 3.52 -10.80 -4.11
N ASP A 142 3.46 -11.01 -5.43
CA ASP A 142 2.22 -11.33 -6.13
C ASP A 142 1.56 -12.59 -5.55
N ALA A 143 2.37 -13.61 -5.21
CA ALA A 143 1.90 -14.84 -4.58
C ALA A 143 1.30 -14.59 -3.18
N ASP A 144 1.94 -13.74 -2.38
CA ASP A 144 1.43 -13.38 -1.04
C ASP A 144 0.10 -12.62 -1.14
N ALA A 145 -0.01 -11.67 -2.08
CA ALA A 145 -1.22 -10.90 -2.31
C ALA A 145 -2.38 -11.79 -2.76
N LEU A 146 -2.15 -12.72 -3.71
CA LEU A 146 -3.16 -13.69 -4.16
C LEU A 146 -3.61 -14.59 -3.01
N ALA A 147 -2.68 -15.13 -2.22
CA ALA A 147 -2.99 -15.97 -1.07
C ALA A 147 -3.79 -15.21 0.00
N ALA A 148 -3.44 -13.95 0.26
CA ALA A 148 -4.14 -13.08 1.19
C ALA A 148 -5.57 -12.74 0.72
N ALA A 149 -5.75 -12.47 -0.57
CA ALA A 149 -7.06 -12.24 -1.17
C ALA A 149 -7.98 -13.44 -0.98
N LYS A 150 -7.49 -14.63 -1.33
CA LYS A 150 -8.21 -15.89 -1.15
C LYS A 150 -8.58 -16.13 0.31
N ARG A 151 -7.63 -15.90 1.23
CA ARG A 151 -7.86 -16.08 2.66
C ARG A 151 -8.94 -15.13 3.18
N LEU A 152 -8.89 -13.84 2.85
CA LEU A 152 -9.89 -12.87 3.29
C LEU A 152 -11.29 -13.21 2.76
N ALA A 153 -11.38 -13.65 1.49
CA ALA A 153 -12.64 -14.08 0.91
C ALA A 153 -13.20 -15.33 1.61
N GLN A 154 -12.35 -16.31 1.94
CA GLN A 154 -12.79 -17.55 2.57
C GLN A 154 -13.14 -17.41 4.05
N THR A 155 -12.46 -16.53 4.79
CA THR A 155 -12.69 -16.38 6.24
C THR A 155 -13.71 -15.29 6.56
N GLU A 156 -13.69 -14.17 5.84
CA GLU A 156 -14.52 -13.00 6.15
C GLU A 156 -15.61 -12.72 5.10
N GLY A 157 -15.63 -13.46 3.97
CA GLY A 157 -16.60 -13.23 2.89
C GLY A 157 -16.37 -11.92 2.13
N ILE A 158 -15.18 -11.32 2.23
CA ILE A 158 -14.82 -10.06 1.57
C ILE A 158 -13.88 -10.39 0.41
N ILE A 159 -14.24 -9.97 -0.80
CA ILE A 159 -13.39 -10.08 -1.99
C ILE A 159 -12.62 -8.75 -2.15
N PRO A 160 -11.35 -8.66 -1.72
CA PRO A 160 -10.57 -7.43 -1.79
C PRO A 160 -10.07 -7.16 -3.22
N ALA A 161 -9.81 -5.90 -3.54
CA ALA A 161 -8.96 -5.56 -4.69
C ALA A 161 -7.54 -6.09 -4.46
N LEU A 162 -6.86 -6.53 -5.52
CA LEU A 162 -5.48 -7.05 -5.43
C LEU A 162 -4.50 -6.04 -4.81
N GLU A 163 -4.75 -4.73 -4.98
CA GLU A 163 -4.00 -3.67 -4.31
C GLU A 163 -4.08 -3.84 -2.79
N SER A 164 -5.30 -3.90 -2.26
CA SER A 164 -5.58 -4.07 -0.83
C SER A 164 -5.02 -5.38 -0.27
N SER A 165 -5.04 -6.43 -1.08
CA SER A 165 -4.55 -7.76 -0.69
C SER A 165 -3.07 -7.76 -0.31
N HIS A 166 -2.26 -6.83 -0.85
CA HIS A 166 -0.87 -6.66 -0.41
C HIS A 166 -0.78 -6.22 1.05
N ALA A 167 -1.61 -5.26 1.46
CA ALA A 167 -1.66 -4.81 2.85
C ALA A 167 -2.19 -5.90 3.80
N ILE A 168 -3.17 -6.67 3.32
CA ILE A 168 -3.73 -7.81 4.06
C ILE A 168 -2.69 -8.94 4.22
N ALA A 169 -1.89 -9.22 3.20
CA ALA A 169 -0.81 -10.20 3.27
C ALA A 169 0.17 -9.86 4.40
N GLU A 170 0.55 -8.59 4.48
CA GLU A 170 1.45 -8.11 5.52
C GLU A 170 0.82 -8.19 6.92
N ALA A 171 -0.46 -7.87 7.05
CA ALA A 171 -1.19 -8.01 8.31
C ALA A 171 -1.24 -9.47 8.78
N ILE A 172 -1.52 -10.42 7.87
CA ILE A 172 -1.53 -11.87 8.16
C ILE A 172 -0.15 -12.34 8.65
N ARG A 173 0.93 -11.76 8.11
CA ARG A 173 2.29 -12.09 8.51
C ARG A 173 2.66 -11.55 9.89
N ARG A 174 2.22 -10.34 10.23
CA ARG A 174 2.63 -9.65 11.48
C ARG A 174 1.69 -9.89 12.66
N ALA A 175 0.39 -9.92 12.45
CA ALA A 175 -0.58 -9.97 13.55
C ALA A 175 -0.41 -11.18 14.49
N PRO A 176 -0.05 -12.40 14.02
CA PRO A 176 0.10 -13.56 14.91
C PRO A 176 1.18 -13.41 15.99
N SER A 177 2.22 -12.61 15.76
CA SER A 177 3.29 -12.37 16.74
C SER A 177 3.01 -11.18 17.67
N ASP A 178 1.90 -10.45 17.45
CA ASP A 178 1.55 -9.20 18.12
C ASP A 178 0.20 -9.34 18.87
N ALA A 179 0.10 -10.38 19.71
CA ALA A 179 -1.11 -10.68 20.47
C ALA A 179 -1.57 -9.49 21.34
N GLY A 180 -2.87 -9.16 21.27
CA GLY A 180 -3.49 -8.06 22.01
C GLY A 180 -3.35 -6.67 21.37
N LYS A 181 -2.57 -6.54 20.28
CA LYS A 181 -2.47 -5.30 19.51
C LYS A 181 -3.63 -5.13 18.55
N VAL A 182 -3.99 -3.87 18.28
CA VAL A 182 -5.04 -3.46 17.35
C VAL A 182 -4.40 -2.98 16.05
N TYR A 183 -4.85 -3.55 14.94
CA TYR A 183 -4.42 -3.21 13.60
C TYR A 183 -5.57 -2.61 12.83
N ILE A 184 -5.29 -1.56 12.06
CA ILE A 184 -6.17 -1.08 11.01
C ILE A 184 -5.48 -1.37 9.68
N VAL A 185 -6.19 -2.03 8.77
CA VAL A 185 -5.73 -2.25 7.40
C VAL A 185 -6.69 -1.53 6.46
N ASN A 186 -6.16 -0.66 5.61
CA ASN A 186 -6.98 0.03 4.64
C ASN A 186 -7.35 -0.91 3.48
N VAL A 187 -8.60 -1.39 3.46
CA VAL A 187 -9.15 -2.14 2.32
C VAL A 187 -9.58 -1.15 1.24
N SER A 188 -8.58 -0.68 0.49
CA SER A 188 -8.68 0.44 -0.46
C SER A 188 -9.69 0.27 -1.60
N GLY A 189 -10.16 -0.96 -1.85
CA GLY A 189 -11.13 -1.25 -2.91
C GLY A 189 -11.59 -2.70 -2.90
N ARG A 190 -12.68 -2.94 -3.66
CA ARG A 190 -13.29 -4.26 -3.88
C ARG A 190 -12.69 -4.97 -5.11
N GLY A 191 -12.68 -6.30 -5.07
CA GLY A 191 -12.01 -7.15 -6.05
C GLY A 191 -12.82 -7.53 -7.28
N ASP A 192 -14.02 -6.96 -7.48
CA ASP A 192 -14.84 -7.27 -8.66
C ASP A 192 -14.11 -7.03 -9.98
N LYS A 193 -13.21 -6.02 -10.01
CA LYS A 193 -12.39 -5.71 -11.20
C LYS A 193 -11.28 -6.72 -11.46
N ASP A 194 -10.93 -7.54 -10.46
CA ASP A 194 -9.77 -8.45 -10.47
C ASP A 194 -10.20 -9.91 -10.68
N ILE A 195 -11.49 -10.19 -10.96
CA ILE A 195 -12.02 -11.55 -11.08
C ILE A 195 -11.31 -12.37 -12.14
N ASP A 196 -11.02 -11.78 -13.30
CA ASP A 196 -10.32 -12.50 -14.37
C ASP A 196 -8.90 -12.87 -13.94
N ILE A 197 -8.21 -11.96 -13.24
CA ILE A 197 -6.88 -12.21 -12.69
C ILE A 197 -6.93 -13.31 -11.62
N TYR A 198 -7.96 -13.31 -10.77
CA TYR A 198 -8.17 -14.39 -9.80
C TYR A 198 -8.37 -15.73 -10.49
N ARG A 199 -9.20 -15.83 -11.54
CA ARG A 199 -9.41 -17.08 -12.28
C ARG A 199 -8.14 -17.59 -12.94
N GLU A 200 -7.35 -16.69 -13.54
CA GLU A 200 -6.07 -17.04 -14.17
C GLU A 200 -5.06 -17.61 -13.17
N ASN A 201 -5.08 -17.11 -11.93
CA ASN A 201 -4.11 -17.48 -10.89
C ASN A 201 -4.63 -18.50 -9.87
N MET A 202 -5.93 -18.80 -9.88
CA MET A 202 -6.61 -19.74 -8.98
C MET A 202 -7.53 -20.65 -9.81
N PRO A 203 -6.96 -21.58 -10.61
CA PRO A 203 -7.74 -22.41 -11.53
C PRO A 203 -8.78 -23.30 -10.83
N GLU A 204 -8.64 -23.52 -9.52
CA GLU A 204 -9.63 -24.21 -8.68
C GLU A 204 -10.95 -23.45 -8.51
N LEU A 205 -11.03 -22.16 -8.89
CA LEU A 205 -12.28 -21.40 -8.87
C LEU A 205 -13.21 -21.76 -10.03
N ASP A 206 -12.67 -22.42 -11.06
CA ASP A 206 -13.39 -22.78 -12.29
C ASP A 206 -13.84 -24.25 -12.31
N SER A 207 -13.49 -25.03 -11.28
CA SER A 207 -13.83 -26.44 -11.10
C SER A 207 -15.01 -26.63 -10.15
#